data_AF-A0A7S1M1E1-F1
#
_entry.id   AF-A0A7S1M1E1-F1
#
_cell.length_a   1.000
_cell.length_b   1.000
_cell.length_c   1.000
_cell.angle_alpha   90.00
_cell.angle_beta   90.00
_cell.angle_gamma   90.00
#
_symmetry.space_group_name_H-M   'P 1'
#
loop_
_entity.id
_entity.type
_entity.pdbx_description
1 polymer ?
#
loop_
_entity_poly.entity_id
_entity_poly.type
_entity_poly.pdbx_seq_one_letter_code
_entity_poly.pdbx_strand_id
1 'polypeptide(L)'
;MMELMRIRPFAALVAAVGLFFGGQWSVMGLLAQLVKPMDISERTVGAMGFTQMFAGSLLALPFAAWVDRRREYQAPLAGLFIACTLLYNAFTSVLLFQPPGFTEVAFALYAVLGVAQSCVLPLMLEYAVELTYPLDESLATLVLTWAANTVTVPLMFAVPAIIGDSPSVGASVVALYSLACVCFAGALLIILPN
;
A
#
# COMPACT_ATOMS: atom_id res chain seq x y z
N MET A 1 -9.76 3.61 23.03
CA MET A 1 -8.47 3.41 22.32
C MET A 1 -7.52 2.49 23.10
N MET A 2 -7.21 2.76 24.38
CA MET A 2 -6.33 1.87 25.18
C MET A 2 -6.88 0.45 25.36
N GLU A 3 -8.19 0.25 25.47
CA GLU A 3 -8.77 -1.10 25.58
C GLU A 3 -8.73 -1.89 24.26
N LEU A 4 -8.83 -1.22 23.11
CA LEU A 4 -8.72 -1.84 21.78
C LEU A 4 -7.30 -2.37 21.51
N MET A 5 -6.28 -1.59 21.86
CA MET A 5 -4.87 -1.98 21.70
C MET A 5 -4.44 -3.14 22.62
N ARG A 6 -5.28 -3.50 23.60
CA ARG A 6 -5.03 -4.64 24.49
C ARG A 6 -5.35 -5.98 23.82
N ILE A 7 -6.14 -5.97 22.74
CA ILE A 7 -6.38 -7.12 21.88
C ILE A 7 -5.17 -7.30 20.97
N ARG A 8 -4.30 -8.28 21.30
CA ARG A 8 -3.06 -8.57 20.55
C ARG A 8 -3.24 -8.66 19.03
N PRO A 9 -4.21 -9.43 18.49
CA PRO A 9 -4.38 -9.52 17.04
C PRO A 9 -4.81 -8.19 16.40
N PHE A 10 -5.59 -7.37 17.12
CA PHE A 10 -5.98 -6.05 16.64
C PHE A 10 -4.79 -5.08 16.65
N ALA A 11 -3.97 -5.08 17.69
CA ALA A 11 -2.76 -4.26 17.74
C ALA A 11 -1.77 -4.63 16.60
N ALA A 12 -1.62 -5.92 16.30
CA ALA A 12 -0.80 -6.39 15.19
C ALA A 12 -1.40 -5.97 13.83
N LEU A 13 -2.72 -6.06 13.66
CA LEU A 13 -3.41 -5.55 12.47
C LEU A 13 -3.17 -4.05 12.28
N VAL A 14 -3.30 -3.25 13.34
CA VAL A 14 -3.05 -1.81 13.31
C VAL A 14 -1.62 -1.49 12.90
N ALA A 15 -0.63 -2.21 13.43
CA ALA A 15 0.76 -2.04 13.06
C ALA A 15 1.02 -2.45 11.59
N ALA A 16 0.46 -3.58 11.16
CA ALA A 16 0.60 -4.09 9.81
C ALA A 16 0.00 -3.14 8.75
N VAL A 17 -1.25 -2.71 8.98
CA VAL A 17 -1.96 -1.75 8.13
C VAL A 17 -1.24 -0.40 8.15
N GLY A 18 -0.76 0.03 9.31
CA GLY A 18 0.01 1.24 9.48
C GLY A 18 1.24 1.29 8.56
N LEU A 19 2.05 0.23 8.60
CA LEU A 19 3.25 0.12 7.76
C LEU A 19 2.91 -0.05 6.27
N PHE A 20 1.95 -0.91 5.95
CA PHE A 20 1.58 -1.20 4.57
C PHE A 20 0.95 -0.01 3.86
N PHE A 21 -0.16 0.52 4.38
CA PHE A 21 -0.81 1.70 3.78
C PHE A 21 0.03 2.95 3.96
N GLY A 22 0.76 3.07 5.08
CA GLY A 22 1.71 4.16 5.31
C GLY A 22 2.71 4.29 4.17
N GLY A 23 3.39 3.19 3.85
CA GLY A 23 4.33 3.11 2.73
C GLY A 23 3.67 3.38 1.38
N GLN A 24 2.55 2.70 1.06
CA GLN A 24 1.85 2.88 -0.22
C GLN A 24 1.36 4.32 -0.45
N TRP A 25 0.83 4.98 0.59
CA TRP A 25 0.35 6.36 0.48
C TRP A 25 1.49 7.36 0.30
N SER A 26 2.64 7.14 0.94
CA SER A 26 3.83 7.96 0.69
C SER A 26 4.27 7.87 -0.76
N VAL A 27 4.16 6.69 -1.37
CA VAL A 27 4.49 6.47 -2.79
C VAL A 27 3.52 7.23 -3.69
N MET A 28 2.22 7.12 -3.45
CA MET A 28 1.23 7.88 -4.23
C MET A 28 1.48 9.39 -4.14
N GLY A 29 1.81 9.90 -2.95
CA GLY A 29 2.12 11.32 -2.75
C GLY A 29 3.43 11.78 -3.37
N LEU A 30 4.43 10.88 -3.48
CA LEU A 30 5.77 11.20 -3.95
C LEU A 30 6.10 10.64 -5.33
N LEU A 31 5.14 10.01 -6.00
CA LEU A 31 5.37 9.32 -7.29
C LEU A 31 6.03 10.24 -8.30
N ALA A 32 5.53 11.48 -8.42
CA ALA A 32 6.08 12.49 -9.33
C ALA A 32 7.55 12.82 -9.02
N GLN A 33 7.95 12.86 -7.75
CA GLN A 33 9.34 13.10 -7.36
C GLN A 33 10.21 11.88 -7.65
N LEU A 34 9.69 10.67 -7.40
CA LEU A 34 10.40 9.41 -7.59
C LEU A 34 10.71 9.13 -9.06
N VAL A 35 9.81 9.50 -9.97
CA VAL A 35 9.97 9.27 -11.42
C VAL A 35 10.55 10.45 -12.19
N LYS A 36 10.67 11.63 -11.57
CA LYS A 36 11.33 12.81 -12.15
C LYS A 36 12.72 12.51 -12.77
N PRO A 37 13.64 11.76 -12.13
CA PRO A 37 14.94 11.47 -12.73
C PRO A 37 14.91 10.47 -13.89
N MET A 38 13.75 9.85 -14.16
CA MET A 38 13.57 8.84 -15.22
C MET A 38 12.97 9.43 -16.50
N ASP A 39 12.87 10.77 -16.57
CA ASP A 39 12.30 11.54 -17.70
C ASP A 39 10.87 11.13 -18.08
N ILE A 40 10.11 10.61 -17.11
CA ILE A 40 8.70 10.30 -17.30
C ILE A 40 7.90 11.59 -17.27
N SER A 41 7.13 11.85 -18.32
CA SER A 41 6.26 13.03 -18.40
C SER A 41 5.28 13.09 -17.22
N GLU A 42 5.16 14.25 -16.57
CA GLU A 42 4.21 14.50 -15.48
C GLU A 42 2.76 14.13 -15.84
N ARG A 43 2.37 14.29 -17.12
CA ARG A 43 1.06 13.89 -17.62
C ARG A 43 0.85 12.37 -17.50
N THR A 44 1.89 11.60 -17.76
CA THR A 44 1.86 10.14 -17.64
C THR A 44 1.79 9.72 -16.18
N VAL A 45 2.52 10.40 -15.29
CA VAL A 45 2.45 10.18 -13.84
C VAL A 45 1.06 10.46 -13.29
N GLY A 46 0.45 11.57 -13.71
CA GLY A 46 -0.94 11.89 -13.34
C GLY A 46 -1.92 10.84 -13.85
N ALA A 47 -1.74 10.36 -15.09
CA ALA A 47 -2.56 9.30 -15.66
C ALA A 47 -2.38 7.94 -14.94
N MET A 48 -1.16 7.62 -14.50
CA MET A 48 -0.88 6.42 -13.68
C MET A 48 -1.68 6.46 -12.38
N GLY A 49 -1.60 7.57 -11.64
CA GLY A 49 -2.36 7.74 -10.39
C GLY A 49 -3.87 7.71 -10.60
N PHE A 50 -4.37 8.37 -11.64
CA PHE A 50 -5.80 8.34 -11.98
C PHE A 50 -6.28 6.91 -12.31
N THR A 51 -5.53 6.20 -13.15
CA THR A 51 -5.89 4.83 -13.57
C THR A 51 -5.83 3.88 -12.39
N GLN A 52 -4.85 4.02 -11.51
CA GLN A 52 -4.75 3.25 -10.28
C GLN A 52 -6.01 3.41 -9.42
N MET A 53 -6.41 4.65 -9.14
CA MET A 53 -7.59 4.93 -8.31
C MET A 53 -8.89 4.45 -8.97
N PHE A 54 -9.05 4.70 -10.27
CA PHE A 54 -10.27 4.37 -10.99
C PHE A 54 -10.43 2.85 -11.19
N ALA A 55 -9.39 2.18 -11.69
CA ALA A 55 -9.39 0.73 -11.87
C ALA A 55 -9.55 -0.01 -10.53
N GLY A 56 -8.86 0.49 -9.49
CA GLY A 56 -8.98 -0.09 -8.15
C GLY A 56 -10.38 0.04 -7.56
N SER A 57 -11.01 1.20 -7.69
CA SER A 57 -12.37 1.41 -7.19
C SER A 57 -13.39 0.53 -7.92
N LEU A 58 -13.28 0.38 -9.25
CA LEU A 58 -14.19 -0.45 -10.04
C LEU A 58 -14.10 -1.94 -9.70
N LEU A 59 -12.88 -2.45 -9.47
CA LEU A 59 -12.63 -3.87 -9.25
C LEU A 59 -12.72 -4.27 -7.76
N ALA A 60 -12.66 -3.32 -6.83
CA ALA A 60 -12.87 -3.58 -5.41
C ALA A 60 -14.31 -4.01 -5.09
N LEU A 61 -15.31 -3.46 -5.78
CA LEU A 61 -16.73 -3.77 -5.55
C LEU A 61 -17.07 -5.26 -5.73
N PRO A 62 -16.76 -5.91 -6.88
CA PRO A 62 -17.03 -7.33 -7.04
C PRO A 62 -16.16 -8.21 -6.13
N PHE A 63 -14.95 -7.74 -5.78
CA PHE A 63 -14.06 -8.47 -4.87
C PHE A 63 -14.61 -8.50 -3.45
N ALA A 64 -15.07 -7.36 -2.92
CA ALA A 64 -15.72 -7.28 -1.61
C ALA A 64 -16.94 -8.22 -1.54
N ALA A 65 -17.80 -8.18 -2.56
CA ALA A 65 -18.96 -9.08 -2.65
C ALA A 65 -18.59 -10.58 -2.73
N TRP A 66 -17.40 -10.92 -3.24
CA TRP A 66 -16.91 -12.29 -3.27
C TRP A 66 -16.42 -12.76 -1.90
N VAL A 67 -15.69 -11.90 -1.17
CA VAL A 67 -15.19 -12.24 0.17
C VAL A 67 -16.32 -12.33 1.19
N ASP A 68 -17.34 -11.47 1.09
CA ASP A 68 -18.54 -11.55 1.94
C ASP A 68 -19.17 -12.95 1.98
N ARG A 69 -19.05 -13.71 0.89
CA ARG A 69 -19.57 -15.09 0.81
C ARG A 69 -18.70 -16.13 1.52
N ARG A 70 -17.41 -15.85 1.72
CA ARG A 70 -16.42 -16.81 2.26
C ARG A 70 -16.29 -16.73 3.77
N ARG A 71 -16.62 -15.59 4.41
CA ARG A 71 -16.51 -15.36 5.87
C ARG A 71 -15.14 -15.72 6.48
N GLU A 72 -14.09 -15.77 5.67
CA GLU A 72 -12.71 -16.01 6.08
C GLU A 72 -11.87 -14.84 5.54
N TYR A 73 -11.47 -13.91 6.43
CA TYR A 73 -10.87 -12.64 6.02
C TYR A 73 -9.34 -12.63 6.11
N GLN A 74 -8.76 -13.39 7.05
CA GLN A 74 -7.32 -13.38 7.31
C GLN A 74 -6.48 -13.91 6.13
N ALA A 75 -6.87 -15.05 5.55
CA ALA A 75 -6.16 -15.67 4.43
C ALA A 75 -6.17 -14.82 3.14
N PRO A 76 -7.32 -14.30 2.66
CA PRO A 76 -7.31 -13.42 1.49
C PRO A 76 -6.59 -12.10 1.76
N LEU A 77 -6.61 -11.58 3.00
CA LEU A 77 -5.88 -10.37 3.38
C LEU A 77 -4.37 -10.59 3.28
N ALA A 78 -3.86 -11.68 3.85
CA ALA A 78 -2.45 -12.06 3.72
C ALA A 78 -2.06 -12.24 2.24
N GLY A 79 -2.90 -12.91 1.44
CA GLY A 79 -2.67 -13.10 0.00
C GLY A 79 -2.55 -11.77 -0.76
N LEU A 80 -3.43 -10.80 -0.48
CA LEU A 80 -3.37 -9.47 -1.09
C LEU A 80 -2.12 -8.69 -0.66
N PHE A 81 -1.72 -8.75 0.61
CA PHE A 81 -0.50 -8.08 1.08
C PHE A 81 0.76 -8.63 0.41
N ILE A 82 0.82 -9.95 0.21
CA ILE A 82 1.91 -10.60 -0.54
C ILE A 82 1.86 -10.16 -2.01
N ALA A 83 0.69 -10.20 -2.65
CA ALA A 83 0.52 -9.80 -4.04
C ALA A 83 0.93 -8.34 -4.27
N CYS A 84 0.48 -7.42 -3.41
CA CYS A 84 0.88 -6.02 -3.45
C CYS A 84 2.39 -5.87 -3.28
N THR A 85 3.00 -6.59 -2.34
CA THR A 85 4.45 -6.52 -2.15
C THR A 85 5.23 -7.02 -3.37
N LEU A 86 4.79 -8.11 -3.99
CA LEU A 86 5.39 -8.64 -5.23
C LEU A 86 5.25 -7.65 -6.39
N LEU A 87 4.06 -7.06 -6.56
CA LEU A 87 3.80 -6.02 -7.56
C LEU A 87 4.68 -4.79 -7.33
N TYR A 88 4.88 -4.40 -6.08
CA TYR A 88 5.71 -3.26 -5.70
C TYR A 88 7.20 -3.48 -6.01
N ASN A 89 7.69 -4.69 -5.72
CA ASN A 89 9.05 -5.11 -6.11
C ASN A 89 9.19 -5.18 -7.64
N ALA A 90 8.20 -5.74 -8.34
CA ALA A 90 8.20 -5.78 -9.81
C ALA A 90 8.23 -4.37 -10.41
N PHE A 91 7.38 -3.47 -9.92
CA PHE A 91 7.35 -2.06 -10.33
C PHE A 91 8.72 -1.39 -10.12
N THR A 92 9.31 -1.56 -8.93
CA THR A 92 10.63 -1.01 -8.60
C THR A 92 11.73 -1.58 -9.49
N SER A 93 11.68 -2.88 -9.79
CA SER A 93 12.64 -3.54 -10.68
C SER A 93 12.55 -3.02 -12.12
N VAL A 94 11.34 -2.77 -12.63
CA VAL A 94 11.14 -2.20 -13.98
C VAL A 94 11.72 -0.80 -14.06
N LEU A 95 11.55 0.01 -13.00
CA LEU A 95 12.14 1.35 -12.93
C LEU A 95 13.67 1.32 -12.78
N LEU A 96 14.24 0.28 -12.16
CA LEU A 96 15.69 0.11 -12.04
C LEU A 96 16.34 -0.32 -13.36
N PHE A 97 15.80 -1.33 -14.03
CA PHE A 97 16.42 -1.89 -15.24
C PHE A 97 16.07 -1.13 -16.51
N GLN A 98 15.05 -0.27 -16.48
CA GLN A 98 14.58 0.55 -17.60
C GLN A 98 14.58 -0.20 -18.95
N PRO A 99 13.90 -1.37 -19.06
CA PRO A 99 13.82 -2.10 -20.33
C PRO A 99 13.15 -1.25 -21.43
N PRO A 100 13.32 -1.61 -22.71
CA PRO A 100 12.59 -0.94 -23.79
C PRO A 100 11.08 -1.03 -23.52
N GLY A 101 10.39 0.12 -23.50
CA GLY A 101 8.98 0.21 -23.14
C GLY A 101 8.66 0.21 -21.64
N PHE A 102 9.65 0.46 -20.76
CA PHE A 102 9.45 0.41 -19.30
C PHE A 102 8.29 1.27 -18.79
N THR A 103 8.01 2.42 -19.43
CA THR A 103 6.91 3.31 -19.03
C THR A 103 5.54 2.63 -19.13
N GLU A 104 5.30 1.85 -20.19
CA GLU A 104 4.03 1.14 -20.39
C GLU A 104 3.89 -0.02 -19.41
N VAL A 105 4.98 -0.77 -19.18
CA VAL A 105 5.02 -1.88 -18.22
C VAL A 105 4.84 -1.35 -16.79
N ALA A 106 5.52 -0.27 -16.43
CA ALA A 106 5.37 0.40 -15.14
C ALA A 106 3.94 0.91 -14.95
N PHE A 107 3.32 1.46 -15.99
CA PHE A 107 1.92 1.90 -15.96
C PHE A 107 0.97 0.73 -15.67
N ALA A 108 1.13 -0.39 -16.38
CA ALA A 108 0.32 -1.58 -16.18
C ALA A 108 0.50 -2.17 -14.77
N LEU A 109 1.75 -2.28 -14.29
CA LEU A 109 2.05 -2.77 -12.94
C LEU A 109 1.45 -1.85 -11.87
N TYR A 110 1.55 -0.53 -12.05
CA TYR A 110 1.01 0.44 -11.11
C TYR A 110 -0.53 0.41 -11.08
N ALA A 111 -1.18 0.21 -12.23
CA ALA A 111 -2.63 0.00 -12.29
C ALA A 111 -3.06 -1.28 -11.56
N VAL A 112 -2.37 -2.41 -11.78
CA VAL A 112 -2.67 -3.69 -11.11
C VAL A 112 -2.42 -3.60 -9.60
N LEU A 113 -1.36 -2.90 -9.18
CA LEU A 113 -1.08 -2.60 -7.78
C LEU A 113 -2.26 -1.84 -7.14
N GLY A 114 -2.81 -0.86 -7.85
CA GLY A 114 -4.02 -0.14 -7.42
C GLY A 114 -5.21 -1.04 -7.15
N VAL A 115 -5.46 -1.97 -8.07
CA VAL A 115 -6.53 -2.96 -7.92
C VAL A 115 -6.34 -3.80 -6.68
N ALA A 116 -5.15 -4.36 -6.50
CA ALA A 116 -4.85 -5.17 -5.33
C ALA A 116 -4.98 -4.35 -4.03
N GLN A 117 -4.52 -3.10 -4.00
CA GLN A 117 -4.61 -2.22 -2.83
C GLN A 117 -6.05 -1.84 -2.50
N SER A 118 -6.87 -1.51 -3.49
CA SER A 118 -8.28 -1.17 -3.26
C SER A 118 -9.09 -2.34 -2.71
N CYS A 119 -8.71 -3.58 -3.05
CA CYS A 119 -9.29 -4.80 -2.49
C CYS A 119 -8.89 -5.05 -1.02
N VAL A 120 -7.75 -4.52 -0.56
CA VAL A 120 -7.30 -4.67 0.83
C VAL A 120 -8.19 -3.88 1.80
N LEU A 121 -8.64 -2.69 1.40
CA LEU A 121 -9.38 -1.77 2.25
C LEU A 121 -10.71 -2.34 2.80
N PRO A 122 -11.64 -2.89 1.99
CA PRO A 122 -12.86 -3.48 2.55
C PRO A 122 -12.54 -4.67 3.46
N LEU A 123 -11.57 -5.49 3.04
CA LEU A 123 -11.20 -6.72 3.72
C LEU A 123 -10.58 -6.50 5.10
N MET A 124 -9.75 -5.46 5.24
CA MET A 124 -9.14 -5.13 6.53
C MET A 124 -10.19 -4.58 7.51
N LEU A 125 -11.23 -3.90 7.02
CA LEU A 125 -12.30 -3.36 7.86
C LEU A 125 -13.18 -4.49 8.38
N GLU A 126 -13.58 -5.42 7.52
CA GLU A 126 -14.32 -6.64 7.92
C GLU A 126 -13.54 -7.44 8.98
N TYR A 127 -12.25 -7.67 8.74
CA TYR A 127 -11.40 -8.37 9.70
C TYR A 127 -11.23 -7.61 11.02
N ALA A 128 -11.14 -6.26 10.97
CA ALA A 128 -11.06 -5.44 12.16
C ALA A 128 -12.34 -5.49 13.00
N VAL A 129 -13.51 -5.46 12.35
CA VAL A 129 -14.81 -5.59 13.01
C VAL A 129 -14.95 -6.97 13.66
N GLU A 130 -14.53 -8.03 12.98
CA GLU A 130 -14.54 -9.39 13.53
C GLU A 130 -13.68 -9.50 14.80
N LEU A 131 -12.48 -8.92 14.80
CA LEU A 131 -11.58 -8.95 15.95
C LEU A 131 -12.04 -8.09 17.14
N THR A 132 -12.84 -7.06 16.89
CA THR A 132 -13.21 -6.05 17.89
C THR A 132 -14.67 -6.09 18.31
N TYR A 133 -15.44 -7.09 17.85
CA TYR A 133 -16.85 -7.21 18.19
C TYR A 133 -17.08 -7.17 19.71
N PRO A 134 -18.00 -6.31 20.22
CA PRO A 134 -19.05 -5.55 19.53
C PRO A 134 -18.74 -4.05 19.30
N LEU A 135 -17.49 -3.64 19.07
CA LEU A 135 -17.15 -2.24 18.79
C LEU A 135 -17.71 -1.75 17.44
N ASP A 136 -17.99 -0.46 17.37
CA ASP A 136 -18.48 0.21 16.16
C ASP A 136 -17.42 0.23 15.04
N GLU A 137 -17.82 -0.11 13.82
CA GLU A 137 -16.95 -0.18 12.63
C GLU A 137 -16.28 1.17 12.33
N SER A 138 -16.98 2.26 12.65
CA SER A 138 -16.46 3.61 12.51
C SER A 138 -15.18 3.82 13.32
N LEU A 139 -15.10 3.26 14.54
CA LEU A 139 -13.94 3.38 15.41
C LEU A 139 -12.75 2.57 14.88
N ALA A 140 -12.98 1.35 14.38
CA ALA A 140 -11.93 0.53 13.79
C ALA A 140 -11.31 1.22 12.57
N THR A 141 -12.15 1.76 11.68
CA THR A 141 -11.73 2.52 10.50
C THR A 141 -10.89 3.74 10.88
N LEU A 142 -11.33 4.49 11.89
CA LEU A 142 -10.60 5.66 12.38
C LEU A 142 -9.22 5.28 12.94
N VAL A 143 -9.12 4.22 13.75
CA VAL A 143 -7.85 3.77 14.33
C VAL A 143 -6.88 3.28 13.26
N LEU A 144 -7.35 2.49 12.29
CA LEU A 144 -6.53 1.98 11.19
C LEU A 144 -6.03 3.12 10.28
N THR A 145 -6.92 4.05 9.92
CA THR A 145 -6.57 5.21 9.09
C THR A 145 -5.61 6.14 9.82
N TRP A 146 -5.82 6.34 11.12
CA TRP A 146 -4.89 7.11 11.96
C TRP A 146 -3.51 6.46 11.97
N ALA A 147 -3.43 5.14 12.20
CA ALA A 147 -2.16 4.42 12.21
C ALA A 147 -1.43 4.51 10.86
N ALA A 148 -2.13 4.33 9.74
CA ALA A 148 -1.56 4.50 8.41
C ALA A 148 -0.98 5.91 8.22
N ASN A 149 -1.75 6.96 8.54
CA ASN A 149 -1.27 8.35 8.43
C ASN A 149 -0.08 8.65 9.35
N THR A 150 -0.06 8.11 10.57
CA THR A 150 1.08 8.30 11.49
C THR A 150 2.39 7.75 10.95
N VAL A 151 2.33 6.73 10.08
CA VAL A 151 3.50 6.19 9.36
C VAL A 151 3.76 6.97 8.05
N THR A 152 2.72 7.35 7.31
CA THR A 152 2.86 8.12 6.07
C THR A 152 3.61 9.43 6.27
N VAL A 153 3.25 10.19 7.32
CA VAL A 153 3.82 11.52 7.59
C VAL A 153 5.35 11.51 7.70
N PRO A 154 5.99 10.73 8.60
CA PRO A 154 7.45 10.70 8.69
C PRO A 154 8.12 10.19 7.41
N LEU A 155 7.50 9.23 6.71
CA LEU A 155 8.01 8.75 5.42
C LEU A 155 7.98 9.84 4.34
N MET A 156 6.96 10.70 4.33
CA MET A 156 6.90 11.83 3.41
C MET A 156 8.00 12.87 3.63
N PHE A 157 8.59 12.94 4.82
CA PHE A 157 9.78 13.75 5.08
C PHE A 157 11.09 12.99 4.79
N ALA A 158 11.14 11.70 5.13
CA ALA A 158 12.34 10.87 4.95
C ALA A 158 12.67 10.59 3.48
N VAL A 159 11.67 10.33 2.65
CA VAL A 159 11.88 9.96 1.24
C VAL A 159 12.49 11.10 0.41
N PRO A 160 11.99 12.34 0.46
CA PRO A 160 12.64 13.46 -0.21
C PRO A 160 14.06 13.71 0.30
N ALA A 161 14.33 13.49 1.60
CA ALA A 161 15.67 13.59 2.16
C ALA A 161 16.64 12.53 1.60
N ILE A 162 16.14 11.34 1.23
CA ILE A 162 16.91 10.29 0.54
C ILE A 162 17.18 10.67 -0.91
N ILE A 163 16.20 11.29 -1.59
CA ILE A 163 16.32 11.70 -3.00
C ILE A 163 17.29 12.87 -3.16
N GLY A 164 17.28 13.82 -2.21
CA GLY A 164 18.12 15.03 -2.23
C GLY A 164 17.71 16.05 -3.30
N ASP A 165 18.43 17.18 -3.36
CA ASP A 165 18.11 18.30 -4.27
C ASP A 165 18.39 18.01 -5.75
N SER A 166 19.21 16.99 -6.05
CA SER A 166 19.48 16.51 -7.40
C SER A 166 18.98 15.07 -7.54
N PRO A 167 17.72 14.87 -7.97
CA PRO A 167 17.14 13.54 -8.07
C PRO A 167 17.97 12.71 -9.07
N SER A 168 18.55 11.61 -8.59
CA SER A 168 19.22 10.62 -9.40
C SER A 168 18.38 9.35 -9.45
N VAL A 169 18.48 8.59 -10.55
CA VAL A 169 17.75 7.32 -10.71
C VAL A 169 18.08 6.37 -9.56
N GLY A 170 19.34 6.32 -9.12
CA GLY A 170 19.78 5.52 -7.99
C GLY A 170 19.09 5.90 -6.67
N ALA A 171 18.99 7.20 -6.35
CA ALA A 171 18.34 7.64 -5.12
C ALA A 171 16.83 7.35 -5.11
N SER A 172 16.15 7.53 -6.25
CA SER A 172 14.75 7.15 -6.40
C SER A 172 14.52 5.65 -6.24
N VAL A 173 15.40 4.81 -6.79
CA VAL A 173 15.30 3.35 -6.63
C VAL A 173 15.54 2.93 -5.18
N VAL A 174 16.51 3.54 -4.49
CA VAL A 174 16.75 3.29 -3.06
C VAL A 174 15.53 3.69 -2.22
N ALA A 175 14.91 4.82 -2.53
CA ALA A 175 13.67 5.25 -1.88
C ALA A 175 12.50 4.29 -2.15
N LEU A 176 12.35 3.78 -3.37
CA LEU A 176 11.31 2.81 -3.70
C LEU A 176 11.54 1.47 -2.99
N TYR A 177 12.77 0.97 -2.94
CA TYR A 177 13.08 -0.26 -2.19
C TYR A 177 12.91 -0.08 -0.68
N SER A 178 13.25 1.08 -0.11
CA SER A 178 13.01 1.33 1.31
C SER A 178 11.51 1.33 1.64
N LEU A 179 10.68 1.93 0.78
CA LEU A 179 9.22 1.88 0.90
C LEU A 179 8.67 0.47 0.69
N ALA A 180 9.23 -0.30 -0.25
CA ALA A 180 8.89 -1.71 -0.46
C ALA A 180 9.19 -2.55 0.79
N CYS A 181 10.33 -2.32 1.44
CA CYS A 181 10.70 -2.98 2.69
C CYS A 181 9.73 -2.64 3.84
N VAL A 182 9.30 -1.38 3.96
CA VAL A 182 8.29 -0.98 4.94
C VAL A 182 6.95 -1.69 4.69
N CYS A 183 6.52 -1.76 3.43
CA CYS A 183 5.29 -2.47 3.06
C CYS A 183 5.39 -3.97 3.34
N PHE A 184 6.55 -4.59 3.05
CA PHE A 184 6.80 -6.00 3.32
C PHE A 184 6.83 -6.30 4.82
N ALA A 185 7.40 -5.42 5.64
CA ALA A 185 7.36 -5.54 7.09
C ALA A 185 5.91 -5.52 7.60
N GLY A 186 5.06 -4.65 7.04
CA GLY A 186 3.62 -4.66 7.30
C GLY A 186 2.95 -5.98 6.93
N ALA A 187 3.26 -6.53 5.76
CA ALA A 187 2.75 -7.83 5.32
C ALA A 187 3.16 -8.99 6.23
N LEU A 188 4.42 -9.03 6.66
CA LEU A 188 4.92 -10.05 7.58
C LEU A 188 4.18 -10.05 8.92
N LEU A 189 3.80 -8.87 9.45
CA LEU A 189 3.07 -8.77 10.73
C LEU A 189 1.64 -9.36 10.67
N ILE A 190 1.02 -9.42 9.49
CA ILE A 190 -0.28 -10.09 9.28
C ILE A 190 -0.13 -11.60 9.12
N ILE A 191 0.97 -12.05 8.51
CA ILE A 191 1.23 -13.48 8.22
C ILE A 191 1.74 -14.20 9.47
N LEU A 192 2.51 -13.52 10.31
CA LEU A 192 3.02 -14.09 11.55
C LEU A 192 1.84 -14.39 12.51
N PRO A 193 1.78 -15.61 13.08
CA PRO A 193 0.75 -15.94 14.06
C PRO A 193 0.94 -15.05 15.31
N ASN A 194 -0.09 -14.27 15.64
CA ASN A 194 -0.18 -13.44 16.85
C ASN A 194 -0.89 -14.15 18.00
#